data_AF-U6RIP9-F1
#
_entry.id   AF-U6RIP9-F1
#
_cell.length_a   1.000
_cell.length_b   1.000
_cell.length_c   1.000
_cell.angle_alpha   90.00
_cell.angle_beta   90.00
_cell.angle_gamma   90.00
#
_symmetry.space_group_name_H-M   'P 1'
#
loop_
_entity.id
_entity.type
_entity.pdbx_description
1 polymer ?
#
loop_
_entity_poly.entity_id
_entity_poly.type
_entity_poly.pdbx_seq_one_letter_code
_entity_poly.pdbx_strand_id
1 'polypeptide(L)'
;MQDGRSPTTVGREYYRDIKRQTEELKTEVMELQERKETAREELERAKKEIQTERLKGAATTAAANIAESVGSLFGSNKVKTLERENTALHREVATHEETIEALQTEIQTIRADYSRQVLEMQQRYLLEKDEMVTKHQTEVSRLNALLIKATEWFPWFRVMLRIEKLCLAVGFTHEQTAHLMTGKPLPYNGELYSDEHRRKFRTNDVTAKVGTNNGKLILAIDGLHIGEWFKKQFERLQQNVDWKPIQKKNKGFKL
;
A
#
# COMPACT_ATOMS: atom_id res chain seq x y z
N MET A 1 -27.74 0.79 15.37
CA MET A 1 -26.85 1.01 14.22
C MET A 1 -25.45 0.63 14.68
N GLN A 2 -25.03 -0.60 14.37
CA GLN A 2 -23.71 -1.14 14.74
C GLN A 2 -22.79 -1.00 13.53
N ASP A 3 -21.67 -0.31 13.73
CA ASP A 3 -20.64 -0.08 12.73
C ASP A 3 -19.84 -1.38 12.54
N GLY A 4 -20.16 -2.11 11.48
CA GLY A 4 -19.53 -3.38 11.12
C GLY A 4 -18.26 -3.19 10.30
N ARG A 5 -17.26 -2.50 10.85
CA ARG A 5 -15.95 -2.34 10.18
C ARG A 5 -15.03 -3.50 10.55
N SER A 6 -14.68 -4.33 9.57
CA SER A 6 -13.90 -5.56 9.74
C SER A 6 -12.51 -5.31 10.37
N PRO A 7 -11.96 -6.22 11.20
CA PRO A 7 -10.68 -6.05 11.91
C PRO A 7 -9.48 -5.73 11.00
N THR A 8 -9.53 -6.20 9.75
CA THR A 8 -8.48 -6.00 8.72
C THR A 8 -8.44 -4.57 8.16
N THR A 9 -9.51 -3.80 8.33
CA THR A 9 -9.61 -2.40 7.88
C THR A 9 -9.02 -1.47 8.94
N VAL A 10 -9.26 -1.76 10.21
CA VAL A 10 -8.78 -0.99 11.37
C VAL A 10 -7.25 -0.98 11.45
N GLY A 11 -6.60 -2.13 11.25
CA GLY A 11 -5.13 -2.21 11.27
C GLY A 11 -4.44 -1.46 10.12
N ARG A 12 -5.07 -1.42 8.93
CA ARG A 12 -4.54 -0.67 7.78
C ARG A 12 -4.73 0.84 7.93
N GLU A 13 -5.85 1.27 8.49
CA GLU A 13 -6.12 2.68 8.80
C GLU A 13 -5.14 3.19 9.87
N TYR A 14 -4.92 2.40 10.93
CA TYR A 14 -3.94 2.71 11.97
C TYR A 14 -2.50 2.88 11.44
N TYR A 15 -2.05 1.97 10.57
CA TYR A 15 -0.70 2.05 10.00
C TYR A 15 -0.54 3.22 9.03
N ARG A 16 -1.62 3.59 8.32
CA ARG A 16 -1.64 4.77 7.44
C ARG A 16 -1.56 6.05 8.27
N ASP A 17 -2.27 6.12 9.40
CA ASP A 17 -2.26 7.29 10.27
C ASP A 17 -0.91 7.49 10.96
N ILE A 18 -0.29 6.42 11.47
CA ILE A 18 1.06 6.50 12.04
C ILE A 18 2.05 6.98 10.98
N LYS A 19 2.00 6.41 9.77
CA LYS A 19 2.92 6.81 8.70
C LYS A 19 2.74 8.29 8.34
N ARG A 20 1.50 8.78 8.29
CA ARG A 20 1.21 10.20 8.05
C ARG A 20 1.79 11.07 9.16
N GLN A 21 1.53 10.73 10.43
CA GLN A 21 2.06 11.46 11.58
C GLN A 21 3.60 11.47 11.60
N THR A 22 4.26 10.37 11.21
CA THR A 22 5.71 10.32 11.10
C THR A 22 6.26 11.29 10.05
N GLU A 23 5.61 11.39 8.88
CA GLU A 23 6.04 12.33 7.83
C GLU A 23 5.74 13.78 8.22
N GLU A 24 4.60 14.05 8.88
CA GLU A 24 4.26 15.37 9.45
C GLU A 24 5.31 15.79 10.48
N LEU A 25 5.61 14.93 11.46
CA LEU A 25 6.61 15.22 12.50
C LEU A 25 8.01 15.41 11.91
N LYS A 26 8.39 14.65 10.89
CA LYS A 26 9.67 14.81 10.19
C LYS A 26 9.76 16.16 9.48
N THR A 27 8.65 16.61 8.88
CA THR A 27 8.56 17.92 8.23
C THR A 27 8.67 19.04 9.26
N GLU A 28 7.95 18.94 10.38
CA GLU A 28 8.03 19.92 11.47
C GLU A 28 9.44 20.00 12.07
N VAL A 29 10.12 18.87 12.27
CA VAL A 29 11.51 18.85 12.74
C VAL A 29 12.45 19.51 11.74
N MET A 30 12.27 19.28 10.43
CA MET A 30 13.05 19.95 9.40
C MET A 30 12.83 21.47 9.41
N GLU A 31 11.57 21.93 9.50
CA GLU A 31 11.24 23.36 9.58
C GLU A 31 11.82 24.00 10.85
N LEU A 32 11.74 23.32 12.00
CA LEU A 32 12.33 23.80 13.25
C LEU A 32 13.85 23.92 13.15
N GLN A 33 14.50 22.99 12.46
CA GLN A 33 15.94 23.01 12.28
C GLN A 33 16.39 24.14 11.33
N GLU A 34 15.60 24.42 10.29
CA GLU A 34 15.79 25.59 9.41
C GLU A 34 15.57 26.91 10.16
N ARG A 35 14.51 27.01 10.99
CA ARG A 35 14.27 28.17 11.87
C ARG A 35 15.40 28.39 12.87
N LYS A 36 15.97 27.31 13.41
CA LYS A 36 17.12 27.38 14.31
C LYS A 36 18.36 27.93 13.59
N GLU A 37 18.64 27.48 12.37
CA GLU A 37 19.82 27.92 11.61
C GLU A 37 19.68 29.39 11.17
N THR A 38 18.49 29.78 10.69
CA THR A 38 18.19 31.18 10.35
C THR A 38 18.31 32.11 11.55
N ALA A 39 17.76 31.74 12.71
CA ALA A 39 17.93 32.50 13.95
C ALA A 39 19.41 32.62 14.37
N ARG A 40 20.21 31.57 14.13
CA ARG A 40 21.65 31.58 14.42
C ARG A 40 22.42 32.50 13.47
N GLU A 41 22.09 32.50 12.19
CA GLU A 41 22.67 33.42 11.20
C GLU A 41 22.32 34.88 11.48
N GLU A 42 21.07 35.15 11.87
CA GLU A 42 20.62 36.48 12.28
C GLU A 42 21.36 36.94 13.54
N LEU A 43 21.55 36.06 14.52
CA LEU A 43 22.33 36.35 15.71
C LEU A 43 23.79 36.69 15.37
N GLU A 44 24.42 35.94 14.47
CA GLU A 44 25.79 36.22 14.04
C GLU A 44 25.90 37.51 13.21
N ARG A 45 24.90 37.81 12.37
CA ARG A 45 24.81 39.11 11.69
C ARG A 45 24.65 40.25 12.68
N ALA A 46 23.74 40.14 13.64
CA ALA A 46 23.53 41.13 14.68
C ALA A 46 24.80 41.34 15.52
N LYS A 47 25.52 40.26 15.88
CA LYS A 47 26.83 40.37 16.55
C LYS A 47 27.86 41.14 15.73
N LYS A 48 27.98 40.84 14.43
CA LYS A 48 28.90 41.55 13.52
C LYS A 48 28.50 43.02 13.33
N GLU A 49 27.21 43.30 13.23
CA GLU A 49 26.67 44.66 13.09
C GLU A 49 26.89 45.46 14.38
N ILE A 50 26.64 44.87 15.55
CA ILE A 50 26.97 45.47 16.85
C ILE A 50 28.48 45.74 16.98
N GLN A 51 29.33 44.81 16.54
CA GLN A 51 30.77 44.99 16.61
C GLN A 51 31.27 46.06 15.64
N THR A 52 30.72 46.12 14.43
CA THR A 52 31.07 47.15 13.44
C THR A 52 30.51 48.52 13.81
N GLU A 53 29.29 48.62 14.33
CA GLU A 53 28.74 49.85 14.91
C GLU A 53 29.45 50.25 16.20
N ARG A 54 29.99 49.31 17.00
CA ARG A 54 30.91 49.65 18.10
C ARG A 54 32.23 50.20 17.60
N LEU A 55 32.80 49.67 16.52
CA LEU A 55 34.07 50.16 15.97
C LEU A 55 33.88 51.50 15.26
N LYS A 56 32.81 51.67 14.47
CA LYS A 56 32.42 52.95 13.88
C LYS A 56 32.06 53.95 14.97
N GLY A 57 31.29 53.52 15.97
CA GLY A 57 30.94 54.30 17.16
C GLY A 57 32.17 54.71 17.94
N ALA A 58 33.16 53.83 18.14
CA ALA A 58 34.43 54.16 18.77
C ALA A 58 35.29 55.09 17.89
N ALA A 59 35.25 54.96 16.57
CA ALA A 59 35.97 55.83 15.65
C ALA A 59 35.32 57.21 15.50
N THR A 60 33.99 57.29 15.42
CA THR A 60 33.22 58.55 15.45
C THR A 60 33.23 59.16 16.84
N THR A 61 33.26 58.38 17.92
CA THR A 61 33.44 58.86 19.29
C THR A 61 34.88 59.31 19.52
N ALA A 62 35.90 58.69 18.93
CA ALA A 62 37.27 59.21 18.99
C ALA A 62 37.41 60.50 18.17
N ALA A 63 36.83 60.55 16.97
CA ALA A 63 36.80 61.75 16.12
C ALA A 63 35.96 62.88 16.73
N ALA A 64 34.82 62.55 17.34
CA ALA A 64 33.97 63.46 18.08
C ALA A 64 34.63 63.87 19.40
N ASN A 65 35.31 63.01 20.15
CA ASN A 65 36.03 63.38 21.38
C ASN A 65 37.29 64.24 21.11
N ILE A 66 37.91 64.07 19.94
CA ILE A 66 38.95 64.99 19.46
C ILE A 66 38.32 66.35 19.07
N ALA A 67 37.09 66.38 18.56
CA ALA A 67 36.35 67.61 18.24
C ALA A 67 35.57 68.24 19.43
N GLU A 68 35.23 67.45 20.45
CA GLU A 68 34.36 67.74 21.60
C GLU A 68 35.14 67.68 22.92
N SER A 69 36.46 67.85 22.85
CA SER A 69 37.25 68.29 24.01
C SER A 69 36.84 69.70 24.53
N VAL A 70 35.76 70.29 23.98
CA VAL A 70 35.23 71.60 24.35
C VAL A 70 33.71 71.58 24.64
N GLY A 71 33.02 70.43 24.52
CA GLY A 71 31.55 70.40 24.51
C GLY A 71 30.83 70.08 25.81
N SER A 72 31.49 69.59 26.86
CA SER A 72 30.88 69.25 28.15
C SER A 72 29.79 68.15 28.10
N LEU A 73 29.94 67.12 28.95
CA LEU A 73 28.83 66.63 29.78
C LEU A 73 27.58 66.01 29.12
N PHE A 74 27.51 65.80 27.79
CA PHE A 74 26.33 65.24 27.15
C PHE A 74 26.44 63.73 26.91
N GLY A 75 26.20 62.95 27.97
CA GLY A 75 25.80 61.54 27.77
C GLY A 75 26.09 60.51 28.85
N SER A 76 26.66 60.84 30.01
CA SER A 76 27.01 59.82 31.03
C SER A 76 25.80 58.94 31.45
N ASN A 77 24.59 59.49 31.42
CA ASN A 77 23.36 58.74 31.66
C ASN A 77 23.01 57.77 30.53
N LYS A 78 23.19 58.14 29.25
CA LYS A 78 22.96 57.23 28.11
C LYS A 78 23.94 56.06 28.10
N VAL A 79 25.22 56.32 28.39
CA VAL A 79 26.25 55.27 28.51
C VAL A 79 25.91 54.29 29.64
N LYS A 80 25.55 54.81 30.82
CA LYS A 80 25.11 53.96 31.95
C LYS A 80 23.84 53.18 31.66
N THR A 81 22.90 53.73 30.89
CA THR A 81 21.70 53.00 30.44
C THR A 81 22.08 51.87 29.49
N LEU A 82 22.93 52.15 28.50
CA LEU A 82 23.42 51.14 27.55
C LEU A 82 24.21 50.03 28.25
N GLU A 83 25.02 50.34 29.26
CA GLU A 83 25.72 49.32 30.07
C GLU A 83 24.75 48.41 30.83
N ARG A 84 23.67 48.98 31.38
CA ARG A 84 22.62 48.20 32.06
C ARG A 84 21.83 47.33 31.07
N GLU A 85 21.48 47.87 29.91
CA GLU A 85 20.82 47.11 28.85
C GLU A 85 21.72 45.99 28.33
N ASN A 86 23.02 46.25 28.13
CA ASN A 86 23.97 45.25 27.66
C ASN A 86 24.14 44.11 28.68
N THR A 87 24.23 44.44 29.98
CA THR A 87 24.26 43.41 31.04
C THR A 87 22.93 42.67 31.18
N ALA A 88 21.79 43.31 30.94
CA ALA A 88 20.49 42.64 30.89
C ALA A 88 20.40 41.67 29.71
N LEU A 89 20.81 42.10 28.52
CA LEU A 89 20.88 41.26 27.32
C LEU A 89 21.81 40.07 27.49
N HIS A 90 22.97 40.24 28.12
CA HIS A 90 23.88 39.13 28.41
C HIS A 90 23.26 38.08 29.36
N ARG A 91 22.47 38.52 30.35
CA ARG A 91 21.73 37.59 31.21
C ARG A 91 20.65 36.86 30.43
N GLU A 92 19.93 37.56 29.56
CA GLU A 92 18.88 36.98 28.73
C GLU A 92 19.44 35.97 27.72
N VAL A 93 20.59 36.25 27.10
CA VAL A 93 21.29 35.29 26.23
C VAL A 93 21.68 34.04 27.02
N ALA A 94 22.21 34.18 28.23
CA ALA A 94 22.58 33.03 29.06
C ALA A 94 21.36 32.18 29.44
N THR A 95 20.23 32.78 29.81
CA THR A 95 19.00 32.03 30.10
C THR A 95 18.46 31.33 28.87
N HIS A 96 18.54 31.97 27.69
CA HIS A 96 18.10 31.35 26.44
C HIS A 96 19.01 30.17 26.06
N GLU A 97 20.32 30.28 26.23
CA GLU A 97 21.26 29.17 26.02
C GLU A 97 20.92 27.96 26.90
N GLU A 98 20.66 28.16 28.19
CA GLU A 98 20.23 27.10 29.10
C GLU A 98 18.91 26.44 28.65
N THR A 99 17.92 27.23 28.24
CA THR A 99 16.65 26.67 27.74
C THR A 99 16.82 25.88 26.44
N ILE A 100 17.71 26.34 25.56
CA ILE A 100 18.03 25.66 24.30
C ILE A 100 18.69 24.31 24.58
N GLU A 101 19.60 24.23 25.55
CA GLU A 101 20.25 22.98 25.96
C GLU A 101 19.25 22.00 26.58
N ALA A 102 18.35 22.49 27.44
CA ALA A 102 17.29 21.68 28.04
C ALA A 102 16.36 21.09 26.97
N LEU A 103 15.88 21.93 26.04
CA LEU A 103 15.02 21.50 24.93
C LEU A 103 15.73 20.51 23.99
N GLN A 104 17.03 20.71 23.72
CA GLN A 104 17.81 19.76 22.91
C GLN A 104 17.91 18.39 23.59
N THR A 105 18.10 18.37 24.91
CA THR A 105 18.15 17.13 25.69
C THR A 105 16.80 16.42 25.65
N GLU A 106 15.70 17.15 25.84
CA GLU A 106 14.35 16.61 25.77
C GLU A 106 14.02 16.02 24.39
N ILE A 107 14.36 16.73 23.31
CA ILE A 107 14.19 16.24 21.93
C ILE A 107 14.98 14.94 21.70
N GLN A 108 16.20 14.84 22.23
CA GLN A 108 17.01 13.63 22.12
C GLN A 108 16.37 12.45 22.87
N THR A 109 15.86 12.69 24.08
CA THR A 109 15.16 11.67 24.87
C THR A 109 13.89 11.19 24.15
N ILE A 110 13.05 12.12 23.68
CA ILE A 110 11.83 11.80 22.93
C ILE A 110 12.16 10.99 21.67
N ARG A 111 13.22 11.37 20.94
CA ARG A 111 13.64 10.66 19.73
C ARG A 111 14.11 9.24 20.02
N ALA A 112 14.85 9.04 21.12
CA ALA A 112 15.30 7.72 21.55
C ALA A 112 14.12 6.84 21.98
N ASP A 113 13.21 7.38 22.77
CA ASP A 113 12.00 6.68 23.21
C ASP A 113 11.08 6.32 22.04
N TYR A 114 10.90 7.23 21.09
CA TYR A 114 10.13 6.96 19.88
C TYR A 114 10.78 5.85 19.04
N SER A 115 12.09 5.89 18.86
CA SER A 115 12.83 4.85 18.13
C SER A 115 12.67 3.48 18.80
N ARG A 116 12.70 3.43 20.13
CA ARG A 116 12.44 2.20 20.90
C ARG A 116 11.00 1.71 20.69
N GLN A 117 10.00 2.57 20.81
CA GLN A 117 8.59 2.21 20.64
C GLN A 117 8.30 1.68 19.23
N VAL A 118 8.86 2.30 18.19
CA VAL A 118 8.73 1.83 16.81
C VAL A 118 9.31 0.43 16.65
N LEU A 119 10.50 0.17 17.22
CA LEU A 119 11.13 -1.14 17.16
C LEU A 119 10.30 -2.22 17.88
N GLU A 120 9.81 -1.93 19.09
CA GLU A 120 8.96 -2.84 19.87
C GLU A 120 7.64 -3.14 19.15
N MET A 121 7.03 -2.13 18.54
CA MET A 121 5.82 -2.31 17.73
C MET A 121 6.09 -3.17 16.50
N GLN A 122 7.20 -2.94 15.79
CA GLN A 122 7.60 -3.76 14.64
C GLN A 122 7.85 -5.22 15.04
N GLN A 123 8.53 -5.46 16.16
CA GLN A 123 8.77 -6.81 16.67
C GLN A 123 7.46 -7.51 17.03
N ARG A 124 6.55 -6.85 17.77
CA ARG A 124 5.24 -7.42 18.10
C ARG A 124 4.43 -7.75 16.84
N TYR A 125 4.42 -6.85 15.85
CA TYR A 125 3.75 -7.11 14.58
C TYR A 125 4.32 -8.32 13.85
N LEU A 126 5.65 -8.47 13.80
CA LEU A 126 6.28 -9.62 13.16
C LEU A 126 5.95 -10.93 13.89
N LEU A 127 5.97 -10.92 15.22
CA LEU A 127 5.59 -12.08 16.04
C LEU A 127 4.13 -12.47 15.85
N GLU A 128 3.21 -11.51 15.93
CA GLU A 128 1.78 -11.76 15.72
C GLU A 128 1.51 -12.28 14.30
N LYS A 129 2.18 -11.70 13.30
CA LYS A 129 2.08 -12.17 11.92
C LYS A 129 2.57 -13.61 11.78
N ASP A 130 3.71 -13.95 12.38
CA ASP A 130 4.28 -15.30 12.32
C ASP A 130 3.41 -16.34 13.05
N GLU A 131 2.89 -15.97 14.23
CA GLU A 131 1.93 -16.79 14.98
C GLU A 131 0.66 -17.02 14.17
N MET A 132 0.11 -15.97 13.55
CA MET A 132 -1.04 -16.09 12.66
C MET A 132 -0.75 -16.99 11.47
N VAL A 133 0.38 -16.82 10.78
CA VAL A 133 0.78 -17.68 9.65
C VAL A 133 0.87 -19.13 10.10
N THR A 134 1.49 -19.40 11.25
CA THR A 134 1.62 -20.75 11.79
C THR A 134 0.25 -21.36 12.12
N LYS A 135 -0.64 -20.63 12.79
CA LYS A 135 -2.01 -21.07 13.08
C LYS A 135 -2.79 -21.40 11.81
N HIS A 136 -2.76 -20.51 10.82
CA HIS A 136 -3.42 -20.74 9.53
C HIS A 136 -2.83 -21.95 8.81
N GLN A 137 -1.52 -22.11 8.82
CA GLN A 137 -0.86 -23.25 8.18
C GLN A 137 -1.24 -24.58 8.84
N THR A 138 -1.31 -24.62 10.18
CA THR A 138 -1.80 -25.78 10.92
C THR A 138 -3.24 -26.11 10.57
N GLU A 139 -4.11 -25.10 10.51
CA GLU A 139 -5.53 -25.29 10.18
C GLU A 139 -5.71 -25.77 8.73
N VAL A 140 -5.00 -25.17 7.77
CA VAL A 140 -4.98 -25.63 6.37
C VAL A 140 -4.50 -27.08 6.28
N SER A 141 -3.45 -27.45 7.02
CA SER A 141 -2.94 -28.83 7.05
C SER A 141 -3.97 -29.79 7.64
N ARG A 142 -4.68 -29.39 8.71
CA ARG A 142 -5.77 -30.15 9.31
C ARG A 142 -6.92 -30.36 8.34
N LEU A 143 -7.37 -29.30 7.66
CA LEU A 143 -8.45 -29.36 6.67
C LEU A 143 -8.04 -30.22 5.46
N ASN A 144 -6.81 -30.10 4.97
CA ASN A 144 -6.29 -30.97 3.91
C ASN A 144 -6.28 -32.44 4.31
N ALA A 145 -5.88 -32.76 5.55
CA ALA A 145 -5.92 -34.13 6.06
C ALA A 145 -7.36 -34.68 6.14
N LEU A 146 -8.33 -33.86 6.55
CA LEU A 146 -9.76 -34.23 6.53
C LEU A 146 -10.28 -34.41 5.10
N LEU A 147 -9.87 -33.55 4.17
CA LEU A 147 -10.25 -33.64 2.76
C LEU A 147 -9.73 -34.94 2.13
N ILE A 148 -8.48 -35.31 2.40
CA ILE A 148 -7.90 -36.58 1.93
C ILE A 148 -8.73 -37.76 2.46
N LYS A 149 -9.01 -37.80 3.77
CA LYS A 149 -9.88 -38.84 4.36
C LYS A 149 -11.26 -38.88 3.72
N ALA A 150 -11.88 -37.72 3.50
CA ALA A 150 -13.18 -37.63 2.83
C ALA A 150 -13.12 -38.18 1.39
N THR A 151 -12.04 -37.90 0.65
CA THR A 151 -11.86 -38.45 -0.70
C THR A 151 -11.63 -39.95 -0.71
N GLU A 152 -11.00 -40.52 0.33
CA GLU A 152 -10.80 -41.97 0.48
C GLU A 152 -12.11 -42.68 0.88
N TRP A 153 -12.85 -42.13 1.83
CA TRP A 153 -14.10 -42.72 2.32
C TRP A 153 -15.27 -42.55 1.36
N PHE A 154 -15.31 -41.47 0.58
CA PHE A 154 -16.43 -41.16 -0.33
C PHE A 154 -15.96 -41.07 -1.78
N PRO A 155 -15.96 -42.18 -2.55
CA PRO A 155 -15.58 -42.17 -3.97
C PRO A 155 -16.38 -41.17 -4.81
N TRP A 156 -17.66 -40.95 -4.49
CA TRP A 156 -18.53 -39.99 -5.20
C TRP A 156 -18.07 -38.54 -5.02
N PHE A 157 -17.52 -38.18 -3.86
CA PHE A 157 -16.99 -36.84 -3.59
C PHE A 157 -15.80 -36.50 -4.51
N ARG A 158 -14.93 -37.47 -4.80
CA ARG A 158 -13.84 -37.30 -5.79
C ARG A 158 -14.36 -36.97 -7.18
N VAL A 159 -15.46 -37.60 -7.58
CA VAL A 159 -16.09 -37.34 -8.89
C VAL A 159 -16.74 -35.96 -8.88
N MET A 160 -17.37 -35.57 -7.78
CA MET A 160 -17.99 -34.25 -7.62
C MET A 160 -16.98 -33.11 -7.77
N LEU A 161 -15.81 -33.20 -7.12
CA LEU A 161 -14.72 -32.23 -7.28
C LEU A 161 -14.16 -32.18 -8.72
N ARG A 162 -14.17 -33.29 -9.45
CA ARG A 162 -13.75 -33.32 -10.86
C ARG A 162 -14.75 -32.60 -11.75
N ILE A 163 -16.05 -32.78 -11.51
CA ILE A 163 -17.10 -32.09 -12.25
C ILE A 163 -17.11 -30.59 -11.94
N GLU A 164 -16.90 -30.19 -10.69
CA GLU A 164 -16.73 -28.77 -10.33
C GLU A 164 -15.60 -28.11 -11.12
N LYS A 165 -14.43 -28.75 -11.16
CA LYS A 165 -13.29 -28.28 -11.98
C LYS A 165 -13.62 -28.22 -13.46
N LEU A 166 -14.36 -29.20 -13.97
CA LEU A 166 -14.81 -29.23 -15.36
C LEU A 166 -15.74 -28.05 -15.67
N CYS A 167 -16.71 -27.73 -14.80
CA CYS A 167 -17.60 -26.58 -14.96
C CYS A 167 -16.80 -25.27 -15.08
N LEU A 168 -15.84 -25.05 -14.19
CA LEU A 168 -14.97 -23.87 -14.23
C LEU A 168 -14.12 -23.83 -15.51
N ALA A 169 -13.52 -24.95 -15.91
CA ALA A 169 -12.70 -25.04 -17.11
C ALA A 169 -13.50 -24.80 -18.40
N VAL A 170 -14.77 -25.22 -18.41
CA VAL A 170 -15.71 -24.98 -19.52
C VAL A 170 -16.13 -23.50 -19.59
N GLY A 171 -16.00 -22.74 -18.50
CA GLY A 171 -16.25 -21.29 -18.48
C GLY A 171 -17.44 -20.85 -17.63
N PHE A 172 -18.01 -21.72 -16.78
CA PHE A 172 -19.01 -21.32 -15.79
C PHE A 172 -18.36 -20.52 -14.65
N THR A 173 -19.07 -19.54 -14.10
CA THR A 173 -18.62 -18.81 -12.91
C THR A 173 -18.67 -19.68 -11.65
N HIS A 174 -18.07 -19.23 -10.55
CA HIS A 174 -18.14 -19.93 -9.27
C HIS A 174 -19.60 -20.08 -8.78
N GLU A 175 -20.41 -19.04 -8.92
CA GLU A 175 -21.83 -19.06 -8.55
C GLU A 175 -22.64 -20.03 -9.42
N GLN A 176 -22.42 -19.99 -10.74
CA GLN A 176 -23.07 -20.91 -11.68
C GLN A 176 -22.67 -22.36 -11.42
N THR A 177 -21.38 -22.59 -11.17
CA THR A 177 -20.85 -23.91 -10.83
C THR A 177 -21.48 -24.42 -9.55
N ALA A 178 -21.52 -23.61 -8.48
CA ALA A 178 -22.16 -24.00 -7.22
C ALA A 178 -23.64 -24.39 -7.42
N HIS A 179 -24.39 -23.61 -8.22
CA HIS A 179 -25.78 -23.94 -8.57
C HIS A 179 -25.87 -25.26 -9.34
N LEU A 180 -25.03 -25.47 -10.35
CA LEU A 180 -24.97 -26.72 -11.11
C LEU A 180 -24.66 -27.92 -10.22
N MET A 181 -23.72 -27.79 -9.27
CA MET A 181 -23.36 -28.85 -8.32
C MET A 181 -24.52 -29.29 -7.42
N THR A 182 -25.58 -28.49 -7.27
CA THR A 182 -26.82 -28.91 -6.58
C THR A 182 -27.69 -29.86 -7.40
N GLY A 183 -27.34 -30.10 -8.67
CA GLY A 183 -28.09 -30.93 -9.60
C GLY A 183 -29.28 -30.23 -10.27
N LYS A 184 -29.47 -28.93 -10.01
CA LYS A 184 -30.54 -28.13 -10.63
C LYS A 184 -30.14 -27.68 -12.03
N PRO A 185 -31.10 -27.64 -12.98
CA PRO A 185 -30.85 -27.07 -14.29
C PRO A 185 -30.55 -25.57 -14.18
N LEU A 186 -29.69 -25.08 -15.08
CA LEU A 186 -29.27 -23.69 -15.21
C LEU A 186 -29.43 -23.27 -16.68
N PRO A 187 -30.37 -22.36 -16.98
CA PRO A 187 -30.40 -21.68 -18.28
C PRO A 187 -29.11 -20.88 -18.46
N TYR A 188 -28.45 -21.05 -19.60
CA TYR A 188 -27.16 -20.43 -19.88
C TYR A 188 -27.10 -19.83 -21.28
N ASN A 189 -26.55 -18.62 -21.33
CA ASN A 189 -26.28 -17.85 -22.54
C ASN A 189 -24.84 -17.34 -22.44
N GLY A 190 -23.99 -17.64 -23.43
CA GLY A 190 -22.60 -17.22 -23.37
C GLY A 190 -21.69 -18.01 -24.30
N GLU A 191 -20.50 -18.32 -23.80
CA GLU A 191 -19.48 -19.06 -24.53
C GLU A 191 -18.95 -20.19 -23.66
N LEU A 192 -19.00 -21.42 -24.19
CA LEU A 192 -18.44 -22.59 -23.53
C LEU A 192 -17.12 -22.96 -24.20
N TYR A 193 -16.05 -23.10 -23.41
CA TYR A 193 -14.75 -23.51 -23.88
C TYR A 193 -14.63 -25.04 -23.92
N SER A 194 -14.22 -25.56 -25.07
CA SER A 194 -13.85 -26.97 -25.26
C SER A 194 -12.34 -27.10 -25.22
N ASP A 195 -11.83 -27.86 -24.27
CA ASP A 195 -10.41 -28.22 -24.22
C ASP A 195 -10.01 -29.14 -25.38
N GLU A 196 -10.88 -30.10 -25.72
CA GLU A 196 -10.68 -31.07 -26.82
C GLU A 196 -10.50 -30.38 -28.18
N HIS A 197 -11.30 -29.34 -28.46
CA HIS A 197 -11.22 -28.58 -29.71
C HIS A 197 -10.46 -27.25 -29.60
N ARG A 198 -9.92 -26.95 -28.40
CA ARG A 198 -9.19 -25.70 -28.05
C ARG A 198 -9.88 -24.42 -28.54
N ARG A 199 -11.19 -24.35 -28.34
CA ARG A 199 -12.03 -23.26 -28.86
C ARG A 199 -13.26 -23.02 -28.00
N LYS A 200 -13.76 -21.80 -28.04
CA LYS A 200 -15.07 -21.42 -27.49
C LYS A 200 -16.20 -21.60 -28.50
N PHE A 201 -17.31 -22.16 -28.03
CA PHE A 201 -18.55 -22.30 -28.76
C PHE A 201 -19.59 -21.36 -28.15
N ARG A 202 -20.15 -20.47 -28.97
CA ARG A 202 -21.21 -19.59 -28.54
C ARG A 202 -22.50 -20.38 -28.34
N THR A 203 -23.12 -20.23 -27.18
CA THR A 203 -24.38 -20.87 -26.80
C THR A 203 -25.45 -19.83 -26.59
N ASN A 204 -26.59 -20.05 -27.23
CA ASN A 204 -27.79 -19.28 -27.01
C ASN A 204 -28.87 -20.26 -26.56
N ASP A 205 -29.46 -19.98 -25.40
CA ASP A 205 -30.60 -20.67 -24.80
C ASP A 205 -30.38 -22.17 -24.58
N VAL A 206 -29.25 -22.51 -23.95
CA VAL A 206 -28.95 -23.89 -23.58
C VAL A 206 -29.20 -24.12 -22.09
N THR A 207 -29.62 -25.32 -21.72
CA THR A 207 -29.79 -25.71 -20.32
C THR A 207 -28.61 -26.56 -19.88
N ALA A 208 -27.78 -26.03 -18.98
CA ALA A 208 -26.71 -26.76 -18.32
C ALA A 208 -27.24 -27.50 -17.08
N LYS A 209 -26.78 -28.71 -16.83
CA LYS A 209 -27.12 -29.48 -15.63
C LYS A 209 -26.00 -30.45 -15.27
N VAL A 210 -25.65 -30.51 -13.99
CA VAL A 210 -24.89 -31.66 -13.47
C VAL A 210 -25.89 -32.72 -13.02
N GLY A 211 -25.72 -33.94 -13.51
CA GLY A 211 -26.64 -35.02 -13.21
C GLY A 211 -25.97 -36.37 -13.35
N THR A 212 -26.73 -37.43 -13.10
CA THR A 212 -26.23 -38.80 -13.22
C THR A 212 -26.74 -39.40 -14.53
N ASN A 213 -25.83 -39.89 -15.36
CA ASN A 213 -26.13 -40.70 -16.53
C ASN A 213 -25.49 -42.08 -16.35
N ASN A 214 -26.31 -43.15 -16.37
CA ASN A 214 -25.86 -44.53 -16.15
C ASN A 214 -25.01 -44.71 -14.87
N GLY A 215 -25.40 -44.07 -13.78
CA GLY A 215 -24.68 -44.12 -12.51
C GLY A 215 -23.40 -43.26 -12.44
N LYS A 216 -23.03 -42.55 -13.51
CA LYS A 216 -21.88 -41.65 -13.55
C LYS A 216 -22.32 -40.19 -13.51
N LEU A 217 -21.70 -39.40 -12.64
CA LEU A 217 -21.93 -37.96 -12.58
C LEU A 217 -21.32 -37.29 -13.82
N ILE A 218 -22.10 -36.49 -14.52
CA ILE A 218 -21.71 -35.81 -15.75
C ILE A 218 -22.19 -34.36 -15.74
N LEU A 219 -21.47 -33.51 -16.47
CA LEU A 219 -21.96 -32.21 -16.91
C LEU A 219 -22.67 -32.40 -18.25
N ALA A 220 -23.92 -31.97 -18.33
CA ALA A 220 -24.74 -32.06 -19.53
C ALA A 220 -25.22 -30.69 -19.99
N ILE A 221 -25.28 -30.50 -21.31
CA ILE A 221 -25.87 -29.33 -21.97
C ILE A 221 -27.00 -29.84 -22.87
N ASP A 222 -28.22 -29.35 -22.65
CA ASP A 222 -29.45 -29.81 -23.33
C ASP A 222 -29.63 -31.33 -23.27
N GLY A 223 -29.27 -31.93 -22.12
CA GLY A 223 -29.36 -33.37 -21.88
C GLY A 223 -28.25 -34.20 -22.54
N LEU A 224 -27.35 -33.60 -23.32
CA LEU A 224 -26.19 -34.28 -23.91
C LEU A 224 -24.96 -34.13 -23.02
N HIS A 225 -24.13 -35.17 -22.94
CA HIS A 225 -22.84 -35.07 -22.25
C HIS A 225 -22.01 -33.93 -22.85
N ILE A 226 -21.37 -33.09 -22.03
CA ILE A 226 -20.66 -31.88 -22.48
C ILE A 226 -19.68 -32.14 -23.64
N GLY A 227 -18.93 -33.25 -23.60
CA GLY A 227 -18.02 -33.64 -24.70
C GLY A 227 -18.76 -33.98 -26.00
N GLU A 228 -19.89 -34.70 -25.92
CA GLU A 228 -20.71 -35.01 -27.10
C GLU A 228 -21.38 -33.76 -27.67
N TRP A 229 -21.81 -32.85 -26.78
CA TRP A 229 -22.35 -31.57 -27.17
C TRP A 229 -21.31 -30.75 -27.94
N PHE A 230 -20.06 -30.68 -27.46
CA PHE A 230 -18.97 -30.02 -28.16
C PHE A 230 -18.67 -30.66 -29.52
N LYS A 231 -18.61 -31.99 -29.59
CA LYS A 231 -18.41 -32.71 -30.85
C LYS A 231 -19.48 -32.35 -31.89
N LYS A 232 -20.75 -32.34 -31.50
CA LYS A 232 -21.86 -31.93 -32.38
C LYS A 232 -21.73 -30.48 -32.83
N GLN A 233 -21.36 -29.56 -31.94
CA GLN A 233 -21.13 -28.17 -32.36
C GLN A 233 -19.95 -28.06 -33.32
N PHE A 234 -18.88 -28.82 -33.10
CA PHE A 234 -17.71 -28.82 -33.97
C PHE A 234 -18.02 -29.39 -35.36
N GLU A 235 -18.74 -30.50 -35.44
CA GLU A 235 -19.20 -31.09 -36.71
C GLU A 235 -20.08 -30.12 -37.52
N ARG A 236 -21.00 -29.41 -36.84
CA ARG A 236 -21.80 -28.34 -37.48
C ARG A 236 -20.94 -27.21 -38.02
N LEU A 237 -19.92 -26.79 -37.27
CA LEU A 237 -18.98 -25.79 -37.74
C LEU A 237 -18.21 -26.28 -38.97
N GLN A 238 -17.79 -27.55 -39.01
CA GLN A 238 -17.09 -28.12 -40.17
C GLN A 238 -17.98 -28.23 -41.40
N GLN A 239 -19.23 -28.65 -41.26
CA GLN A 239 -20.19 -28.75 -42.37
C GLN A 239 -20.54 -27.38 -42.96
N ASN A 240 -20.58 -26.34 -42.12
CA ASN A 240 -20.77 -24.96 -42.60
C ASN A 240 -19.52 -24.37 -43.26
N VAL A 241 -18.36 -25.04 -43.12
CA VAL A 241 -17.10 -24.69 -43.79
C VAL A 241 -16.88 -25.72 -44.91
N ASP A 242 -17.76 -25.74 -45.91
CA ASP A 242 -17.53 -26.53 -47.12
C ASP A 242 -16.13 -26.22 -47.70
N TRP A 243 -15.32 -27.27 -47.71
CA TRP A 243 -13.93 -27.32 -48.15
C TRP A 243 -13.85 -27.04 -49.65
N LYS A 244 -13.50 -25.81 -50.06
CA LYS A 244 -13.03 -25.56 -51.43
C LYS A 244 -11.54 -25.92 -51.51
N PRO A 245 -11.12 -26.99 -52.22
CA PRO A 245 -9.72 -27.19 -52.50
C PRO A 245 -9.25 -26.01 -53.37
N ILE A 246 -8.28 -25.25 -52.88
CA ILE A 246 -7.60 -24.21 -53.65
C ILE A 246 -6.92 -24.93 -54.83
N GLN A 247 -7.49 -24.81 -56.03
CA GLN A 247 -6.79 -25.16 -57.25
C GLN A 247 -5.55 -24.26 -57.34
N LYS A 248 -4.37 -24.84 -57.10
CA LYS A 248 -3.09 -24.22 -57.48
C LYS A 248 -3.08 -24.09 -59.01
N LYS A 249 -3.46 -22.91 -59.53
CA LYS A 249 -3.13 -22.51 -60.90
C LYS A 249 -1.61 -22.29 -60.96
N ASN A 250 -0.88 -23.32 -61.38
CA ASN A 250 0.49 -23.16 -61.85
C ASN A 250 0.47 -22.28 -63.10
N LYS A 251 0.76 -20.98 -62.94
CA LYS A 251 1.22 -20.13 -64.04
C LYS A 251 2.71 -20.39 -64.21
N GLY A 252 3.05 -21.29 -65.13
CA GLY A 252 4.42 -21.42 -65.63
C GLY A 252 4.80 -20.13 -66.38
N PHE A 253 5.87 -19.48 -65.89
CA PHE A 253 6.55 -18.36 -66.52
C PHE A 253 7.19 -18.81 -67.85
N LYS A 254 7.05 -17.98 -68.89
CA LYS A 254 7.95 -18.00 -70.05
C LYS A 254 9.17 -17.13 -69.74
N LEU A 255 10.37 -17.69 -69.95
CA LEU A 255 11.61 -17.02 -70.33
C LEU A 255 12.41 -18.01 -71.17
#